data_AF-A0A9W6H6B3-F1
#
_entry.id   AF-A0A9W6H6B3-F1
#
_cell.length_a   1.000
_cell.length_b   1.000
_cell.length_c   1.000
_cell.angle_alpha   90.00
_cell.angle_beta   90.00
_cell.angle_gamma   90.00
#
_symmetry.space_group_name_H-M   'P 1'
#
loop_
_entity.id
_entity.type
_entity.pdbx_description
1 polymer ?
#
loop_
_entity_poly.entity_id
_entity_poly.type
_entity_poly.pdbx_seq_one_letter_code
_entity_poly.pdbx_strand_id
1 'polypeptide(L)'
;MERALDSQVAQAVDAWLRWLPRWQPATHRGRSAPCRRCFGSPVLSAAGVGSDVPHGVQHGLSTRMKKIVDLAVAEYTARNLPLLQLELDQQAARNQARSYRPGEDLAPEYEGLPLDPDPVPGAPFLFTIEGLASEADAEVPSLPPLSDEAKEALRREVGLADEYANLVGREICSLLLGHRLRIQAAIVEFVEPQVEAMLAELTRSLDTPFGPDDFLPGPGKTA
;
A
#
# COMPACT_ATOMS: atom_id res chain seq x y z
N MET A 1 21.94 16.26 -1.36
CA MET A 1 21.07 15.10 -1.06
C MET A 1 20.31 15.32 0.24
N GLU A 2 20.98 15.45 1.39
CA GLU A 2 20.34 15.61 2.72
C GLU A 2 19.26 16.71 2.80
N ARG A 3 19.57 17.96 2.40
CA ARG A 3 18.57 19.05 2.40
C ARG A 3 17.35 18.82 1.49
N ALA A 4 17.53 18.07 0.42
CA ALA A 4 16.44 17.72 -0.49
C ALA A 4 15.56 16.62 0.10
N LEU A 5 16.16 15.64 0.78
CA LEU A 5 15.43 14.56 1.45
C LEU A 5 14.63 15.06 2.65
N ASP A 6 15.21 15.90 3.50
CA ASP A 6 14.53 16.58 4.60
C ASP A 6 13.28 17.34 4.11
N SER A 7 13.44 18.14 3.06
CA SER A 7 12.32 18.88 2.44
C SER A 7 11.22 17.95 1.91
N GLN A 8 11.58 16.81 1.30
CA GLN A 8 10.61 15.83 0.81
C GLN A 8 9.86 15.12 1.94
N VAL A 9 10.56 14.74 3.01
CA VAL A 9 9.95 14.15 4.21
C VAL A 9 8.97 15.13 4.86
N ALA A 10 9.40 16.39 5.07
CA ALA A 10 8.55 17.43 5.62
C ALA A 10 7.28 17.65 4.76
N GLN A 11 7.42 17.76 3.44
CA GLN A 11 6.28 17.91 2.53
C GLN A 11 5.33 16.71 2.56
N ALA A 12 5.87 15.49 2.65
CA ALA A 12 5.07 14.28 2.72
C ALA A 12 4.32 14.16 4.04
N VAL A 13 4.94 14.55 5.17
CA VAL A 13 4.28 14.68 6.46
C VAL A 13 3.18 15.74 6.38
N ASP A 14 3.45 16.92 5.85
CA ASP A 14 2.45 17.98 5.69
C ASP A 14 1.28 17.56 4.81
N ALA A 15 1.54 16.80 3.74
CA ALA A 15 0.51 16.26 2.87
C ALA A 15 -0.36 15.20 3.59
N TRP A 16 0.24 14.39 4.47
CA TRP A 16 -0.50 13.46 5.31
C TRP A 16 -1.34 14.18 6.37
N LEU A 17 -0.78 15.19 7.03
CA LEU A 17 -1.48 16.03 8.00
C LEU A 17 -2.69 16.75 7.38
N ARG A 18 -2.55 17.28 6.16
CA ARG A 18 -3.68 17.90 5.43
C ARG A 18 -4.77 16.91 5.01
N TRP A 19 -4.43 15.64 4.87
CA TRP A 19 -5.37 14.59 4.50
C TRP A 19 -6.14 14.04 5.72
N LEU A 20 -5.50 14.01 6.89
CA LEU A 20 -6.01 13.37 8.10
C LEU A 20 -7.43 13.81 8.52
N PRO A 21 -7.82 15.10 8.46
CA PRO A 21 -9.18 15.53 8.81
C PRO A 21 -10.28 14.97 7.90
N ARG A 22 -9.91 14.41 6.73
CA ARG A 22 -10.83 13.82 5.76
C ARG A 22 -10.80 12.29 5.78
N TRP A 23 -9.85 11.69 6.49
CA TRP A 23 -9.86 10.25 6.73
C TRP A 23 -11.09 9.91 7.55
N GLN A 24 -11.77 8.80 7.26
CA GLN A 24 -12.86 8.27 8.07
C GLN A 24 -12.65 6.77 8.31
N PRO A 25 -13.11 6.22 9.46
CA PRO A 25 -13.10 4.79 9.69
C PRO A 25 -13.92 4.04 8.64
N ALA A 26 -13.35 3.01 8.02
CA ALA A 26 -14.10 2.15 7.10
C ALA A 26 -15.07 1.26 7.88
N THR A 27 -16.32 1.18 7.42
CA THR A 27 -17.38 0.32 8.00
C THR A 27 -17.44 -1.08 7.37
N HIS A 28 -16.64 -1.34 6.33
CA HIS A 28 -16.57 -2.63 5.67
C HIS A 28 -15.55 -3.57 6.33
N ARG A 29 -15.77 -4.88 6.18
CA ARG A 29 -14.98 -5.96 6.80
C ARG A 29 -13.47 -5.71 6.63
N GLY A 30 -12.77 -5.57 7.76
CA GLY A 30 -11.33 -5.33 7.79
C GLY A 30 -10.53 -6.49 7.18
N ARG A 31 -9.26 -6.22 6.87
CA ARG A 31 -8.32 -7.25 6.39
C ARG A 31 -8.26 -8.42 7.39
N SER A 32 -8.25 -9.66 6.87
CA SER A 32 -8.11 -10.89 7.66
C SER A 32 -6.70 -11.10 8.23
N ALA A 33 -5.70 -10.37 7.72
CA ALA A 33 -4.32 -10.43 8.16
C ALA A 33 -3.68 -9.03 8.32
N PRO A 34 -2.73 -8.85 9.27
CA PRO A 34 -1.96 -7.62 9.38
C PRO A 34 -1.19 -7.31 8.08
N CYS A 35 -1.19 -6.04 7.68
CA CYS A 35 -0.40 -5.60 6.53
C CYS A 35 1.10 -5.81 6.80
N ARG A 36 1.75 -6.66 5.99
CA ARG A 36 3.20 -7.00 6.11
C ARG A 36 4.13 -5.78 6.03
N ARG A 37 3.65 -4.68 5.46
CA ARG A 37 4.43 -3.45 5.26
C ARG A 37 4.31 -2.46 6.41
N CYS A 38 3.16 -2.42 7.08
CA CYS A 38 2.93 -1.51 8.21
C CYS A 38 3.26 -2.19 9.54
N PHE A 39 2.98 -3.50 9.66
CA PHE A 39 3.28 -4.26 10.86
C PHE A 39 4.79 -4.29 11.13
N GLY A 40 5.21 -3.80 12.29
CA GLY A 40 6.64 -3.72 12.66
C GLY A 40 7.45 -2.70 11.85
N SER A 41 6.81 -1.78 11.13
CA SER A 41 7.50 -0.82 10.27
C SER A 41 8.41 0.12 11.08
N PRO A 42 9.73 0.18 10.79
CA PRO A 42 10.63 1.14 11.42
C PRO A 42 10.22 2.59 11.18
N VAL A 43 9.64 2.87 10.00
CA VAL A 43 9.14 4.19 9.61
C VAL A 43 8.00 4.66 10.53
N LEU A 44 7.03 3.78 10.82
CA LEU A 44 5.91 4.12 11.70
C LEU A 44 6.36 4.29 13.16
N SER A 45 7.28 3.42 13.60
CA SER A 45 7.91 3.54 14.92
C SER A 45 8.64 4.87 15.09
N ALA A 46 9.44 5.27 14.10
CA ALA A 46 10.16 6.55 14.11
C ALA A 46 9.20 7.76 14.10
N ALA A 47 8.11 7.68 13.33
CA ALA A 47 7.06 8.69 13.33
C ALA A 47 6.23 8.74 14.63
N GLY A 48 6.42 7.77 15.54
CA GLY A 48 5.66 7.67 16.79
C GLY A 48 4.20 7.27 16.60
N VAL A 49 3.89 6.57 15.50
CA VAL A 49 2.57 6.04 15.19
C VAL A 49 2.46 4.64 15.79
N GLY A 50 1.66 4.51 16.85
CA GLY A 50 1.47 3.25 17.57
C GLY A 50 0.57 2.24 16.85
N SER A 51 0.53 1.01 17.37
CA SER A 51 -0.32 -0.07 16.86
C SER A 51 -1.82 0.14 17.09
N ASP A 52 -2.16 1.06 17.99
CA ASP A 52 -3.50 1.53 18.33
C ASP A 52 -4.07 2.53 17.31
N VAL A 53 -3.22 3.13 16.48
CA VAL A 53 -3.65 4.03 15.41
C VAL A 53 -4.31 3.21 14.29
N PRO A 54 -5.48 3.61 13.73
CA PRO A 54 -6.15 2.88 12.66
C PRO A 54 -5.24 2.56 11.46
N HIS A 55 -5.38 1.35 10.92
CA HIS A 55 -4.50 0.87 9.84
C HIS A 55 -4.47 1.81 8.62
N GLY A 56 -5.62 2.36 8.21
CA GLY A 56 -5.68 3.30 7.08
C GLY A 56 -4.83 4.56 7.30
N VAL A 57 -4.77 5.05 8.54
CA VAL A 57 -3.95 6.20 8.94
C VAL A 57 -2.46 5.85 8.88
N GLN A 58 -2.08 4.70 9.46
CA GLN A 58 -0.71 4.16 9.38
C GLN A 58 -0.27 3.97 7.92
N HIS A 59 -1.12 3.34 7.12
CA HIS A 59 -0.86 3.04 5.71
C HIS A 59 -0.66 4.33 4.90
N GLY A 60 -1.49 5.35 5.14
CA GLY A 60 -1.36 6.66 4.51
C GLY A 60 0.01 7.33 4.74
N LEU A 61 0.61 7.21 5.92
CA LEU A 61 1.94 7.76 6.17
C LEU A 61 3.04 6.90 5.53
N SER A 62 2.98 5.57 5.76
CA SER A 62 4.01 4.64 5.26
C SER A 62 4.10 4.59 3.74
N THR A 63 3.00 4.80 3.02
CA THR A 63 2.96 4.86 1.55
C THR A 63 3.71 6.07 1.01
N ARG A 64 3.52 7.23 1.63
CA ARG A 64 4.22 8.48 1.25
C ARG A 64 5.73 8.38 1.51
N MET A 65 6.13 7.83 2.65
CA MET A 65 7.56 7.64 2.95
C MET A 65 8.23 6.64 1.99
N LYS A 66 7.56 5.53 1.70
CA LYS A 66 8.05 4.56 0.70
C LYS A 66 8.18 5.17 -0.69
N LYS A 67 7.25 6.05 -1.10
CA LYS A 67 7.37 6.75 -2.38
C LYS A 67 8.66 7.58 -2.47
N ILE A 68 9.08 8.21 -1.37
CA ILE A 68 10.36 8.94 -1.31
C ILE A 68 11.54 7.97 -1.48
N VAL A 69 11.53 6.83 -0.77
CA VAL A 69 12.57 5.79 -0.91
C VAL A 69 12.64 5.29 -2.35
N ASP A 70 11.51 4.90 -2.93
CA ASP A 70 11.42 4.38 -4.30
C ASP A 70 11.99 5.37 -5.31
N LEU A 71 11.65 6.67 -5.19
CA LEU A 71 12.14 7.71 -6.08
C LEU A 71 13.66 7.90 -5.95
N ALA A 72 14.17 7.92 -4.71
CA ALA A 72 15.61 8.04 -4.47
C ALA A 72 16.38 6.83 -5.02
N VAL A 73 15.86 5.61 -4.81
CA VAL A 73 16.45 4.37 -5.33
C VAL A 73 16.40 4.37 -6.85
N ALA A 74 15.29 4.77 -7.47
CA ALA A 74 15.19 4.87 -8.93
C ALA A 74 16.21 5.87 -9.50
N GLU A 75 16.37 7.04 -8.87
CA GLU A 75 17.36 8.04 -9.29
C GLU A 75 18.80 7.52 -9.12
N TYR A 76 19.08 6.78 -8.05
CA TYR A 76 20.37 6.16 -7.83
C TYR A 76 20.66 5.05 -8.85
N THR A 77 19.70 4.16 -9.09
CA THR A 77 19.81 3.06 -10.06
C THR A 77 20.08 3.61 -11.46
N ALA A 78 19.29 4.59 -11.92
CA ALA A 78 19.45 5.19 -13.24
C ALA A 78 20.83 5.84 -13.46
N ARG A 79 21.46 6.35 -12.39
CA ARG A 79 22.77 7.02 -12.47
C ARG A 79 23.96 6.09 -12.31
N ASN A 80 23.82 5.04 -11.50
CA ASN A 80 24.97 4.28 -11.00
C ASN A 80 24.94 2.80 -11.39
N LEU A 81 23.77 2.25 -11.75
CA LEU A 81 23.54 0.82 -11.92
C LEU A 81 23.00 0.54 -13.34
N PRO A 82 23.85 0.67 -14.38
CA PRO A 82 23.39 0.65 -15.77
C PRO A 82 22.87 -0.72 -16.22
N LEU A 83 23.36 -1.84 -15.68
CA LEU A 83 22.86 -3.16 -16.05
C LEU A 83 21.48 -3.41 -15.44
N LEU A 84 21.30 -3.05 -14.17
CA LEU A 84 20.02 -3.09 -13.49
C LEU A 84 19.02 -2.14 -14.15
N GLN A 85 19.42 -0.92 -14.49
CA GLN A 85 18.55 0.02 -15.19
C GLN A 85 18.11 -0.54 -16.54
N LEU A 86 19.04 -1.12 -17.32
CA LEU A 86 18.71 -1.73 -18.60
C LEU A 86 17.71 -2.89 -18.43
N GLU A 87 17.89 -3.75 -17.43
CA GLU A 87 16.96 -4.84 -17.13
C GLU A 87 15.58 -4.29 -16.73
N LEU A 88 15.53 -3.28 -15.87
CA LEU A 88 14.27 -2.63 -15.48
C LEU A 88 13.56 -2.01 -16.69
N ASP A 89 14.28 -1.37 -17.60
CA ASP A 89 13.73 -0.78 -18.82
C ASP A 89 13.17 -1.86 -19.76
N GLN A 90 13.89 -2.98 -19.91
CA GLN A 90 13.41 -4.13 -20.68
C GLN A 90 12.13 -4.71 -20.08
N GLN A 91 12.09 -4.90 -18.76
CA GLN A 91 10.90 -5.38 -18.07
C GLN A 91 9.73 -4.39 -18.15
N ALA A 92 10.00 -3.09 -18.04
CA ALA A 92 8.98 -2.05 -18.20
C ALA A 92 8.40 -2.06 -19.62
N ALA A 93 9.24 -2.16 -20.65
CA ALA A 93 8.80 -2.26 -22.04
C ALA A 93 7.95 -3.53 -22.30
N ARG A 94 8.33 -4.67 -21.71
CA ARG A 94 7.53 -5.90 -21.78
C ARG A 94 6.18 -5.75 -21.11
N ASN A 95 6.16 -5.23 -19.88
CA ASN A 95 4.93 -4.98 -19.16
C ASN A 95 4.04 -4.06 -20.00
N GLN A 96 4.58 -2.98 -20.56
CA GLN A 96 3.89 -2.05 -21.46
C GLN A 96 3.39 -2.68 -22.78
N ALA A 97 3.97 -3.79 -23.23
CA ALA A 97 3.52 -4.51 -24.41
C ALA A 97 2.35 -5.46 -24.12
N ARG A 98 2.09 -5.81 -22.85
CA ARG A 98 0.97 -6.69 -22.48
C ARG A 98 -0.36 -6.05 -22.82
N SER A 99 -1.23 -6.82 -23.47
CA SER A 99 -2.58 -6.45 -23.88
C SER A 99 -3.58 -6.38 -22.71
N TYR A 100 -3.32 -7.13 -21.62
CA TYR A 100 -4.18 -7.20 -20.45
C TYR A 100 -3.39 -7.12 -19.13
N ARG A 101 -3.81 -6.22 -18.22
CA ARG A 101 -3.12 -5.92 -16.96
C ARG A 101 -4.10 -5.65 -15.81
N PRO A 102 -4.64 -6.70 -15.20
CA PRO A 102 -5.69 -6.56 -14.18
C PRO A 102 -5.24 -5.90 -12.87
N GLY A 103 -3.92 -5.81 -12.63
CA GLY A 103 -3.35 -5.20 -11.43
C GLY A 103 -3.00 -3.71 -11.56
N GLU A 104 -3.07 -3.12 -12.76
CA GLU A 104 -2.78 -1.70 -12.96
C GLU A 104 -3.99 -0.83 -12.55
N ASP A 105 -3.71 0.40 -12.14
CA ASP A 105 -4.71 1.42 -11.73
C ASP A 105 -5.69 1.00 -10.62
N LEU A 106 -5.33 -0.01 -9.83
CA LEU A 106 -6.09 -0.39 -8.65
C LEU A 106 -5.99 0.68 -7.57
N ALA A 107 -7.09 0.90 -6.85
CA ALA A 107 -7.04 1.73 -5.65
C ALA A 107 -6.10 1.07 -4.60
N PRO A 108 -5.40 1.86 -3.76
CA PRO A 108 -4.37 1.35 -2.84
C PRO A 108 -4.85 0.21 -1.92
N GLU A 109 -6.13 0.19 -1.57
CA GLU A 109 -6.75 -0.85 -0.76
C GLU A 109 -6.77 -2.22 -1.45
N TYR A 110 -6.80 -2.25 -2.79
CA TYR A 110 -6.83 -3.45 -3.62
C TYR A 110 -5.44 -3.85 -4.15
N GLU A 111 -4.45 -2.97 -4.06
CA GLU A 111 -3.08 -3.25 -4.50
C GLU A 111 -2.49 -4.44 -3.71
N GLY A 112 -2.04 -5.47 -4.44
CA GLY A 112 -1.44 -6.68 -3.88
C GLY A 112 -2.43 -7.68 -3.26
N LEU A 113 -3.74 -7.50 -3.47
CA LEU A 113 -4.70 -8.57 -3.18
C LEU A 113 -4.62 -9.68 -4.24
N PRO A 114 -4.93 -10.94 -3.87
CA PRO A 114 -5.15 -12.00 -4.85
C PRO A 114 -6.24 -11.56 -5.85
N LEU A 115 -5.93 -11.68 -7.15
CA LEU A 115 -6.87 -11.31 -8.21
C LEU A 115 -8.03 -12.30 -8.29
N ASP A 116 -7.74 -13.58 -8.05
CA ASP A 116 -8.71 -14.66 -8.08
C ASP A 116 -9.00 -15.19 -6.67
N PRO A 117 -10.24 -15.61 -6.39
CA PRO A 117 -10.58 -16.28 -5.15
C PRO A 117 -10.00 -17.71 -5.10
N ASP A 118 -9.84 -18.24 -3.89
CA ASP A 118 -9.41 -19.62 -3.70
C ASP A 118 -10.40 -20.61 -4.35
N PRO A 119 -9.93 -21.62 -5.11
CA PRO A 119 -10.80 -22.57 -5.77
C PRO A 119 -11.51 -23.47 -4.77
N VAL A 120 -12.81 -23.71 -5.00
CA VAL A 120 -13.60 -24.65 -4.20
C VAL A 120 -13.46 -26.05 -4.81
N PRO A 121 -13.15 -27.10 -4.02
CA PRO A 121 -13.09 -28.46 -4.52
C PRO A 121 -14.40 -28.88 -5.22
N GLY A 122 -14.29 -29.36 -6.47
CA GLY A 122 -15.44 -29.79 -7.27
C GLY A 122 -16.16 -28.67 -8.05
N ALA A 123 -15.74 -27.41 -7.92
CA ALA A 123 -16.28 -26.28 -8.67
C ALA A 123 -15.15 -25.47 -9.32
N PRO A 124 -14.50 -25.98 -10.39
CA PRO A 124 -13.42 -25.28 -11.06
C PRO A 124 -13.93 -24.02 -11.78
N PHE A 125 -13.14 -22.95 -11.75
CA PHE A 125 -13.40 -21.77 -12.57
C PHE A 125 -13.18 -22.10 -14.05
N LEU A 126 -14.03 -21.54 -14.92
CA LEU A 126 -13.84 -21.66 -16.38
C LEU A 126 -12.64 -20.85 -16.88
N PHE A 127 -12.37 -19.72 -16.23
CA PHE A 127 -11.20 -18.87 -16.45
C PHE A 127 -10.86 -18.17 -15.12
N THR A 128 -9.62 -17.74 -14.98
CA THR A 128 -9.13 -16.92 -13.86
C THR A 128 -8.55 -15.62 -14.42
N ILE A 129 -8.62 -14.55 -13.65
CA ILE A 129 -8.02 -13.26 -13.99
C ILE A 129 -6.51 -13.41 -14.18
N GLU A 130 -5.86 -14.17 -13.31
CA GLU A 130 -4.44 -14.54 -13.39
C GLU A 130 -4.15 -15.42 -14.62
N GLY A 131 -5.06 -16.32 -14.98
CA GLY A 131 -4.95 -17.15 -16.18
C GLY A 131 -4.99 -16.31 -17.46
N LEU A 132 -5.97 -15.41 -17.57
CA LEU A 132 -6.07 -14.47 -18.70
C LEU A 132 -4.87 -13.52 -18.77
N ALA A 133 -4.35 -13.08 -17.63
CA ALA A 133 -3.11 -12.28 -17.57
C ALA A 133 -1.89 -13.08 -18.03
N SER A 134 -1.81 -14.36 -17.69
CA SER A 134 -0.73 -15.26 -18.12
C SER A 134 -0.77 -15.53 -19.63
N GLU A 135 -1.97 -15.69 -20.20
CA GLU A 135 -2.17 -15.80 -21.66
C GLU A 135 -1.68 -14.53 -22.37
N ALA A 136 -2.05 -13.35 -21.87
CA ALA A 136 -1.57 -12.08 -22.42
C ALA A 136 -0.05 -11.88 -22.27
N ASP A 137 0.57 -12.41 -21.21
CA ASP A 137 2.04 -12.37 -21.05
C ASP A 137 2.76 -13.32 -22.02
N ALA A 138 2.16 -14.46 -22.35
CA ALA A 138 2.72 -15.42 -23.31
C ALA A 138 2.78 -14.86 -24.74
N GLU A 139 1.94 -13.88 -25.07
CA GLU A 139 2.00 -13.16 -26.35
C GLU A 139 3.24 -12.23 -26.45
N VAL A 140 3.83 -11.84 -25.32
CA VAL A 140 4.99 -10.94 -25.29
C VAL A 140 6.29 -11.75 -25.47
N PRO A 141 7.05 -11.55 -26.57
CA PRO A 141 8.25 -12.35 -26.88
C PRO A 141 9.25 -12.35 -25.73
N SER A 142 9.74 -13.51 -25.29
CA SER A 142 10.67 -13.62 -24.16
C SER A 142 12.01 -12.91 -24.40
N LEU A 143 12.65 -12.43 -23.33
CA LEU A 143 14.00 -11.86 -23.42
C LEU A 143 15.03 -12.99 -23.64
N PRO A 144 16.10 -12.72 -24.40
CA PRO A 144 17.22 -13.65 -24.49
C PRO A 144 17.82 -13.89 -23.09
N PRO A 145 18.25 -15.13 -22.79
CA PRO A 145 18.82 -15.44 -21.48
C PRO A 145 20.13 -14.68 -21.26
N LEU A 146 20.32 -14.17 -20.04
CA LEU A 146 21.57 -13.54 -19.62
C LEU A 146 22.72 -14.57 -19.54
N SER A 147 23.94 -14.14 -19.88
CA SER A 147 25.15 -14.92 -19.57
C SER A 147 25.35 -15.03 -18.06
N ASP A 148 26.17 -15.97 -17.61
CA ASP A 148 26.41 -16.15 -16.17
C ASP A 148 27.17 -14.95 -15.57
N GLU A 149 28.08 -14.34 -16.33
CA GLU A 149 28.75 -13.09 -15.95
C GLU A 149 27.76 -11.94 -15.83
N ALA A 150 26.80 -11.83 -16.76
CA ALA A 150 25.78 -10.80 -16.74
C ALA A 150 24.82 -10.98 -15.55
N LYS A 151 24.42 -12.22 -15.23
CA LYS A 151 23.62 -12.53 -14.03
C LYS A 151 24.36 -12.11 -12.76
N GLU A 152 25.65 -12.43 -12.68
CA GLU A 152 26.44 -12.14 -11.49
C GLU A 152 26.69 -10.63 -11.33
N ALA A 153 26.89 -9.90 -12.43
CA ALA A 153 26.94 -8.44 -12.42
C ALA A 153 25.60 -7.83 -11.98
N LEU A 154 24.48 -8.34 -12.49
CA LEU A 154 23.14 -7.88 -12.12
C LEU A 154 22.86 -8.11 -10.62
N ARG A 155 23.22 -9.27 -10.07
CA ARG A 155 23.09 -9.52 -8.62
C ARG A 155 23.84 -8.52 -7.76
N ARG A 156 25.06 -8.13 -8.18
CA ARG A 156 25.83 -7.09 -7.48
C ARG A 156 25.11 -5.74 -7.52
N GLU A 157 24.60 -5.33 -8.68
CA GLU A 157 23.87 -4.07 -8.80
C GLU A 157 22.57 -4.06 -8.00
N VAL A 158 21.83 -5.18 -7.97
CA VAL A 158 20.66 -5.35 -7.09
C VAL A 158 21.05 -5.18 -5.62
N GLY A 159 22.17 -5.77 -5.19
CA GLY A 159 22.69 -5.58 -3.83
C GLY A 159 22.99 -4.12 -3.51
N LEU A 160 23.63 -3.39 -4.42
CA LEU A 160 23.91 -1.97 -4.25
C LEU A 160 22.63 -1.12 -4.16
N ALA A 161 21.61 -1.43 -4.96
CA ALA A 161 20.32 -0.77 -4.88
C ALA A 161 19.64 -0.98 -3.52
N ASP A 162 19.68 -2.21 -2.98
CA ASP A 162 19.13 -2.53 -1.66
C ASP A 162 19.89 -1.85 -0.52
N GLU A 163 21.22 -1.83 -0.58
CA GLU A 163 22.05 -1.08 0.37
C GLU A 163 21.71 0.41 0.38
N TYR A 164 21.50 0.99 -0.81
CA TYR A 164 21.08 2.38 -0.94
C TYR A 164 19.65 2.63 -0.42
N ALA A 165 18.71 1.72 -0.68
CA ALA A 165 17.36 1.77 -0.12
C ALA A 165 17.40 1.78 1.42
N ASN A 166 18.23 0.91 2.01
CA ASN A 166 18.43 0.85 3.45
C ASN A 166 19.06 2.12 4.01
N LEU A 167 20.01 2.73 3.30
CA LEU A 167 20.61 4.02 3.67
C LEU A 167 19.56 5.12 3.72
N VAL A 168 18.80 5.31 2.64
CA VAL A 168 17.74 6.33 2.54
C VAL A 168 16.65 6.07 3.58
N GLY A 169 16.25 4.81 3.77
CA GLY A 169 15.23 4.44 4.76
C GLY A 169 15.63 4.79 6.20
N ARG A 170 16.90 4.56 6.58
CA ARG A 170 17.42 4.98 7.90
C ARG A 170 17.41 6.50 8.06
N GLU A 171 17.80 7.23 7.02
CA GLU A 171 17.81 8.69 7.05
C GLU A 171 16.40 9.27 7.21
N ILE A 172 15.42 8.73 6.47
CA ILE A 172 14.01 9.10 6.63
C ILE A 172 13.53 8.84 8.07
N CYS A 173 13.92 7.71 8.67
CA CYS A 173 13.56 7.42 10.06
C CYS A 173 14.16 8.46 11.03
N SER A 174 15.41 8.88 10.81
CA SER A 174 16.03 9.96 11.59
C SER A 174 15.25 11.28 11.48
N LEU A 175 14.92 11.69 10.25
CA LEU A 175 14.16 12.91 9.97
C LEU A 175 12.75 12.87 10.60
N LEU A 176 12.06 11.72 10.56
CA LEU A 176 10.74 11.56 11.15
C LEU A 176 10.69 11.77 12.66
N LEU A 177 11.80 11.57 13.38
CA LEU A 177 11.87 11.87 14.82
C LEU A 177 11.54 13.35 15.09
N GLY A 178 11.95 14.27 14.21
CA GLY A 178 11.66 15.70 14.30
C GLY A 178 10.18 16.05 14.08
N HIS A 179 9.41 15.16 13.46
CA HIS A 179 7.98 15.35 13.17
C HIS A 179 7.05 14.66 14.18
N ARG A 180 7.59 13.83 15.09
CA ARG A 180 6.83 12.94 15.96
C ARG A 180 5.74 13.65 16.76
N LEU A 181 6.05 14.78 17.40
CA LEU A 181 5.08 15.52 18.20
C LEU A 181 3.93 16.09 17.36
N ARG A 182 4.24 16.58 16.15
CA ARG A 182 3.22 17.10 15.22
C ARG A 182 2.30 15.99 14.72
N ILE A 183 2.86 14.83 14.42
CA ILE A 183 2.12 13.64 13.98
C ILE A 183 1.19 13.16 15.09
N GLN A 184 1.70 13.03 16.31
CA GLN A 184 0.90 12.58 17.46
C GLN A 184 -0.22 13.55 17.79
N ALA A 185 0.06 14.85 17.82
CA ALA A 185 -0.97 15.87 18.05
C ALA A 185 -2.11 15.79 17.03
N ALA A 186 -1.78 15.60 15.75
CA ALA A 186 -2.78 15.48 14.69
C ALA A 186 -3.60 14.19 14.79
N ILE A 187 -3.02 13.08 15.27
CA ILE A 187 -3.77 11.84 15.52
C ILE A 187 -4.82 12.07 16.62
N VAL A 188 -4.42 12.69 17.73
CA VAL A 188 -5.34 13.02 18.83
C VAL A 188 -6.43 13.98 18.34
N GLU A 189 -6.06 15.00 17.56
CA GLU A 189 -6.99 16.03 17.09
C GLU A 189 -8.00 15.50 16.04
N PHE A 190 -7.56 14.66 15.11
CA PHE A 190 -8.38 14.32 13.93
C PHE A 190 -8.80 12.86 13.85
N VAL A 191 -8.10 11.92 14.48
CA VAL A 191 -8.37 10.49 14.33
C VAL A 191 -9.20 9.96 15.49
N GLU A 192 -8.80 10.27 16.73
CA GLU A 192 -9.50 9.79 17.93
C GLU A 192 -10.99 10.18 17.93
N PRO A 193 -11.39 11.43 17.63
CA PRO A 193 -12.81 11.81 17.65
C PRO A 193 -13.64 11.05 16.61
N GLN A 194 -13.04 10.67 15.49
CA GLN A 194 -13.73 9.92 14.44
C GLN A 194 -13.92 8.46 14.83
N VAL A 195 -12.95 7.87 15.53
CA VAL A 195 -13.07 6.52 16.09
C VAL A 195 -14.13 6.51 17.19
N GLU A 196 -14.12 7.50 18.09
CA GLU A 196 -15.15 7.63 19.14
C GLU A 196 -16.56 7.79 18.55
N ALA A 197 -16.72 8.63 17.53
CA ALA A 197 -18.01 8.80 16.85
C ALA A 197 -18.52 7.49 16.22
N MET A 198 -17.63 6.73 15.58
CA MET A 198 -17.96 5.41 15.03
C MET A 198 -18.38 4.43 16.14
N LEU A 199 -17.63 4.37 17.25
CA LEU A 199 -17.96 3.49 18.37
C LEU A 199 -19.31 3.88 19.00
N ALA A 200 -19.58 5.17 19.18
CA ALA A 200 -20.85 5.66 19.71
C ALA A 200 -22.04 5.35 18.78
N GLU A 201 -21.85 5.37 17.47
CA GLU A 201 -22.86 4.91 16.50
C GLU A 201 -23.10 3.40 16.62
N LEU A 202 -22.04 2.60 16.68
CA LEU A 202 -22.14 1.14 16.84
C LEU A 202 -22.85 0.76 18.15
N THR A 203 -22.55 1.44 19.26
CA THR A 203 -23.26 1.21 20.54
C THR A 203 -24.75 1.51 20.43
N ARG A 204 -25.14 2.64 19.82
CA ARG A 204 -26.56 2.97 19.63
C ARG A 204 -27.30 1.95 18.77
N SER A 205 -26.67 1.48 17.69
CA SER A 205 -27.22 0.42 16.83
C SER A 205 -27.40 -0.90 17.60
N LEU A 206 -26.50 -1.24 18.51
CA LEU A 206 -26.60 -2.44 19.33
C LEU A 206 -27.63 -2.32 20.47
N ASP A 207 -27.81 -1.11 21.03
CA ASP A 207 -28.79 -0.84 22.09
C ASP A 207 -30.24 -0.76 21.56
N THR A 208 -30.41 -0.57 20.25
CA THR A 208 -31.72 -0.61 19.55
C THR A 208 -31.67 -1.57 18.37
N PRO A 209 -31.55 -2.89 18.61
CA PRO A 209 -31.36 -3.88 17.54
C PRO A 209 -32.57 -4.05 16.63
N PHE A 210 -33.72 -3.45 16.98
CA PHE A 210 -34.92 -3.36 16.16
C PHE A 210 -35.51 -1.95 16.27
N GLY A 211 -35.22 -1.10 15.28
CA GLY A 211 -35.86 0.20 15.16
C GLY A 211 -37.33 0.07 14.72
N PRO A 212 -38.18 1.10 14.92
CA PRO A 212 -39.57 1.07 14.47
C PRO A 212 -39.72 0.91 12.94
N ASP A 213 -38.66 1.18 12.16
CA ASP A 213 -38.64 1.00 10.70
C ASP A 213 -38.37 -0.46 10.26
N ASP A 214 -37.88 -1.34 11.14
CA ASP A 214 -37.70 -2.77 10.84
C ASP A 214 -39.02 -3.56 10.90
N PHE A 215 -40.08 -2.95 11.44
CA PHE A 215 -41.42 -3.53 11.54
C PHE A 215 -42.41 -2.81 10.62
N LEU A 216 -42.09 -2.66 9.33
CA LEU A 216 -43.15 -2.44 8.34
C LEU A 216 -43.87 -3.79 8.11
N PRO A 217 -45.16 -3.94 8.50
CA PRO A 217 -45.90 -5.15 8.19
C PRO A 217 -46.05 -5.21 6.66
N GLY A 218 -45.51 -6.26 6.04
CA GLY A 218 -45.80 -6.59 4.65
C GLY A 218 -47.32 -6.65 4.42
N PRO A 219 -47.80 -6.33 3.21
CA PRO A 219 -49.22 -6.16 2.95
C PRO A 219 -49.97 -7.45 3.33
N GLY A 220 -50.89 -7.32 4.30
CA GLY A 220 -51.65 -8.42 4.84
C GLY A 220 -52.38 -9.20 3.75
N LYS A 221 -52.22 -10.52 3.75
CA LYS A 221 -53.11 -11.42 3.02
C LYS A 221 -54.46 -11.41 3.73
N THR A 222 -55.43 -10.72 3.14
CA THR A 222 -56.86 -10.93 3.43
C THR A 222 -57.27 -12.31 2.91
N ALA A 223 -57.77 -13.16 3.79
CA ALA A 223 -58.61 -14.31 3.45
C ALA A 223 -60.01 -14.06 4.01
#